data_AF-A0AAD2ZUC3-F1
#
_entry.id   AF-A0AAD2ZUC3-F1
#
_cell.length_a   1.000
_cell.length_b   1.000
_cell.length_c   1.000
_cell.angle_alpha   90.00
_cell.angle_beta   90.00
_cell.angle_gamma   90.00
#
_symmetry.space_group_name_H-M   'P 1'
#
loop_
_entity.id
_entity.type
_entity.pdbx_description
1 polymer ?
#
loop_
_entity_poly.entity_id
_entity_poly.type
_entity_poly.pdbx_seq_one_letter_code
_entity_poly.pdbx_strand_id
1 'polypeptide(L)' 'MASINIRVDDDLKARAYKELDRLGVTPSELMRQALQYVAERGKLPFRPVLMTEEDEDLIATVQERLASPQRVRVQLDDL' A
#
# COMPACT_ATOMS: atom_id res chain seq x y z
N MET A 1 -19.10 -15.77 -13.69
CA MET A 1 -18.12 -15.60 -12.60
C MET A 1 -16.74 -15.92 -13.15
N ALA A 2 -15.74 -15.08 -12.86
CA ALA A 2 -14.35 -15.35 -13.20
C ALA A 2 -13.66 -16.09 -12.04
N SER A 3 -12.66 -16.92 -12.33
CA SER A 3 -11.84 -17.59 -11.32
C SER A 3 -10.43 -17.00 -11.31
N ILE A 4 -9.83 -16.87 -10.13
CA ILE A 4 -8.45 -16.39 -9.96
C ILE A 4 -7.66 -17.52 -9.30
N ASN A 5 -6.52 -17.89 -9.90
CA ASN A 5 -5.59 -18.85 -9.31
C ASN A 5 -4.34 -18.10 -8.84
N ILE A 6 -3.97 -18.26 -7.57
CA ILE A 6 -2.88 -17.53 -6.93
C ILE A 6 -1.90 -18.55 -6.36
N ARG A 7 -0.61 -18.39 -6.68
CA ARG A 7 0.47 -19.16 -6.06
C ARG A 7 0.91 -18.45 -4.80
N VAL A 8 0.96 -19.19 -3.70
CA VAL A 8 1.42 -18.73 -2.39
C VAL A 8 2.29 -19.81 -1.78
N ASP A 9 3.17 -19.41 -0.88
CA ASP A 9 3.91 -20.34 -0.05
C ASP A 9 2.95 -21.15 0.86
N ASP A 10 3.26 -22.42 1.08
CA ASP A 10 2.38 -23.34 1.81
C ASP A 10 2.30 -23.00 3.31
N ASP A 11 3.39 -22.56 3.94
CA ASP A 11 3.38 -22.12 5.34
C ASP A 11 2.58 -20.83 5.49
N LEU A 12 2.78 -19.87 4.57
CA LEU A 12 2.00 -18.64 4.56
C LEU A 12 0.50 -18.93 4.41
N LYS A 13 0.12 -19.84 3.52
CA LYS A 13 -1.28 -20.26 3.33
C LYS A 13 -1.85 -20.84 4.62
N ALA A 14 -1.14 -21.75 5.27
CA ALA A 14 -1.61 -22.40 6.49
C ALA A 14 -1.83 -21.38 7.62
N ARG A 15 -0.88 -20.47 7.84
CA ARG A 15 -0.99 -19.43 8.87
C ARG A 15 -2.12 -18.45 8.57
N ALA A 16 -2.21 -17.97 7.33
CA ALA A 16 -3.26 -17.04 6.93
C ALA A 16 -4.66 -17.64 7.07
N TYR A 17 -4.84 -18.91 6.68
CA TYR A 17 -6.15 -19.58 6.77
C TYR A 17 -6.61 -19.74 8.22
N LYS A 18 -5.69 -20.03 9.15
CA LYS A 18 -5.99 -20.12 10.58
C LYS A 18 -6.48 -18.79 11.15
N GLU A 19 -5.82 -17.69 10.82
CA GLU A 19 -6.24 -16.37 11.30
C GLU A 19 -7.54 -15.91 10.63
N LEU A 20 -7.73 -16.21 9.34
CA LEU A 20 -8.98 -15.93 8.64
C LEU A 20 -10.17 -16.66 9.24
N ASP A 21 -10.01 -17.93 9.61
CA ASP A 21 -11.03 -18.71 10.31
C ASP A 21 -11.37 -18.10 11.68
N ARG A 22 -10.36 -17.66 12.43
CA ARG A 22 -10.55 -16.94 13.70
C ARG A 22 -11.35 -15.63 13.54
N LEU A 23 -11.16 -14.95 12.42
CA LEU A 23 -11.90 -13.71 12.08
C LEU A 23 -13.28 -14.00 11.45
N GLY A 24 -13.61 -15.26 11.16
CA GLY A 24 -14.85 -15.65 10.49
C GLY A 24 -14.93 -15.20 9.03
N VAL A 25 -13.78 -14.94 8.39
CA VAL A 25 -13.70 -14.45 7.00
C VAL A 25 -13.13 -15.53 6.11
N THR A 26 -13.78 -15.81 4.97
CA THR A 26 -13.22 -16.78 4.01
C THR A 26 -12.12 -16.13 3.15
N PRO A 27 -11.13 -16.90 2.66
CA PRO A 27 -10.12 -16.38 1.73
C PRO A 27 -10.72 -15.74 0.48
N SER A 28 -11.79 -16.32 -0.06
CA SER A 28 -12.51 -15.78 -1.21
C SER A 28 -13.14 -14.42 -0.91
N GLU A 29 -13.65 -14.23 0.29
CA GLU A 29 -14.25 -12.97 0.74
C GLU A 29 -13.17 -11.90 0.91
N LEU A 30 -12.05 -12.23 1.56
CA LEU A 30 -10.89 -11.34 1.67
C LEU A 30 -10.43 -10.87 0.27
N MET A 31 -10.25 -11.80 -0.66
CA MET A 31 -9.81 -11.46 -2.02
C MET A 31 -10.80 -10.58 -2.76
N ARG A 32 -12.12 -10.84 -2.60
CA ARG A 32 -13.16 -10.02 -3.22
C ARG A 32 -13.13 -8.59 -2.71
N GLN A 33 -13.03 -8.41 -1.39
CA GLN A 33 -12.98 -7.10 -0.75
C GLN A 33 -11.72 -6.33 -1.15
N ALA A 34 -10.57 -7.00 -1.19
CA ALA A 34 -9.32 -6.38 -1.63
C ALA A 34 -9.41 -5.88 -3.08
N LEU A 35 -9.94 -6.69 -4.00
CA LEU A 35 -10.13 -6.30 -5.39
C LEU A 35 -11.13 -5.15 -5.54
N GLN A 36 -12.23 -5.19 -4.77
CA GLN A 36 -13.22 -4.12 -4.77
C GLN A 36 -12.61 -2.80 -4.27
N TYR A 37 -11.81 -2.84 -3.20
CA TYR A 37 -11.13 -1.65 -2.69
C TYR A 37 -10.23 -1.02 -3.75
N VAL A 38 -9.45 -1.83 -4.47
CA VAL A 38 -8.59 -1.36 -5.56
C VAL A 38 -9.42 -0.77 -6.71
N ALA A 39 -10.52 -1.43 -7.08
CA ALA A 39 -11.40 -0.97 -8.15
C ALA A 39 -12.09 0.37 -7.82
N GLU A 40 -12.49 0.57 -6.57
CA GLU A 40 -13.22 1.77 -6.13
C GLU A 40 -12.29 2.94 -5.79
N ARG A 41 -11.13 2.67 -5.19
CA ARG A 41 -10.24 3.72 -4.64
C ARG A 41 -8.95 3.93 -5.42
N GLY A 42 -8.65 3.07 -6.40
CA GLY A 42 -7.44 3.17 -7.22
C GLY A 42 -6.12 3.00 -6.46
N LYS A 43 -6.16 2.46 -5.23
CA LYS A 43 -4.98 2.26 -4.37
C LYS A 43 -5.07 0.93 -3.62
N LEU A 44 -3.92 0.41 -3.19
CA LEU A 44 -3.87 -0.84 -2.43
C LEU A 44 -4.44 -0.65 -1.01
N PRO A 45 -5.19 -1.63 -0.46
CA PRO A 45 -5.71 -1.59 0.90
C PRO A 45 -4.60 -1.72 1.96
N PHE A 46 -3.42 -2.20 1.56
CA PHE A 46 -2.23 -2.30 2.38
C PHE A 46 -1.13 -1.47 1.72
N ARG A 47 -0.37 -0.71 2.51
CA ARG A 47 0.82 -0.05 1.99
C ARG A 47 1.85 -1.13 1.68
N PRO A 48 2.42 -1.18 0.46
CA PRO A 48 3.60 -1.99 0.24
C PRO A 48 4.68 -1.48 1.21
N VAL A 49 5.31 -2.39 1.95
CA VAL A 49 6.34 -2.13 2.98
C VAL A 49 7.55 -1.32 2.45
N LEU A 50 7.56 -0.97 1.16
CA LEU A 50 8.54 -0.11 0.52
C LEU A 50 8.36 1.39 0.83
N MET A 51 7.24 1.82 1.42
CA MET A 51 7.16 3.15 2.07
C MET A 51 7.30 2.96 3.57
N THR A 52 8.44 3.39 4.09
CA THR A 52 8.67 3.53 5.52
C THR A 52 7.88 4.73 6.06
N GLU A 53 7.67 4.81 7.38
CA GLU A 53 7.09 6.01 8.00
C GLU A 53 7.91 7.27 7.65
N GLU A 54 9.22 7.12 7.46
CA GLU A 54 10.13 8.19 7.03
C GLU A 54 9.78 8.74 5.64
N ASP A 55 9.31 7.89 4.73
CA ASP A 55 8.88 8.31 3.39
C ASP A 55 7.57 9.10 3.44
N GLU A 56 6.68 8.80 4.39
CA GLU A 56 5.44 9.56 4.58
C GLU A 56 5.70 10.95 5.13
N ASP A 57 6.59 11.07 6.11
CA ASP A 57 7.01 12.35 6.67
C ASP A 57 7.70 13.22 5.61
N LEU A 58 8.50 12.59 4.74
CA LEU A 58 9.15 13.28 3.62
C LEU A 58 8.13 13.81 2.61
N ILE A 59 7.14 13.00 2.23
CA ILE A 59 6.08 13.42 1.31
C ILE A 59 5.22 14.54 1.92
N ALA A 60 4.87 14.46 3.20
CA ALA A 60 4.13 15.50 3.89
C ALA A 60 4.91 16.83 3.88
N THR A 61 6.21 16.77 4.18
CA THR A 61 7.11 17.93 4.13
C THR A 61 7.20 18.53 2.73
N VAL A 62 7.27 17.70 1.69
CA VAL A 62 7.31 18.16 0.29
C VAL A 62 5.99 18.84 -0.09
N GLN A 63 4.84 18.26 0.29
CA GLN A 63 3.52 18.85 0.01
C GLN A 63 3.35 20.22 0.67
N GLU A 64 3.77 20.36 1.94
CA GLU A 64 3.75 21.64 2.65
C GLU A 64 4.60 22.70 1.94
N ARG A 65 5.84 22.35 1.57
CA ARG A 65 6.75 23.27 0.88
C ARG A 65 6.30 23.63 -0.53
N LEU A 66 5.63 22.73 -1.23
CA LEU A 66 5.06 23.02 -2.55
C LEU A 66 3.83 23.93 -2.47
N ALA A 67 3.08 23.93 -1.36
CA ALA A 67 1.96 24.85 -1.15
C ALA A 67 2.41 26.31 -0.98
N SER A 68 3.65 26.55 -0.53
CA SER A 68 4.26 27.89 -0.43
C SER A 68 5.74 27.85 -0.84
N PRO A 69 6.01 27.79 -2.15
CA PRO A 69 7.34 27.48 -2.66
C PRO A 69 8.30 28.67 -2.52
N GLN A 70 9.35 28.48 -1.72
CA GLN A 70 10.47 29.43 -1.61
C GLN A 70 11.60 28.99 -2.54
N ARG A 71 11.46 29.28 -3.84
CA ARG A 71 12.46 28.90 -4.85
C ARG A 71 13.63 29.87 -4.82
N VAL A 72 14.83 29.36 -4.59
CA VAL A 72 16.09 30.10 -4.73
C VAL A 72 16.83 29.54 -5.94
N ARG A 73 17.23 30.42 -6.86
CA ARG A 73 18.07 30.03 -8.00
C ARG A 73 19.52 29.96 -7.51
N VAL A 74 20.12 28.78 -7.59
CA VAL A 74 21.52 28.53 -7.19
C VAL A 74 22.29 27.96 -8.38
N GLN A 75 23.57 28.32 -8.51
CA GLN A 75 24.49 27.67 -9.43
C GLN A 75 25.22 26.53 -8.70
N LEU A 76 25.77 25.57 -9.44
CA LEU A 76 26.53 24.45 -8.85
C LEU A 76 27.77 24.91 -8.05
N ASP A 77 28.33 26.06 -8.39
CA ASP A 77 29.47 26.66 -7.67
C ASP A 77 29.04 27.33 -6.34
N ASP A 78 27.74 27.51 -6.10
CA ASP A 78 27.16 28.14 -4.89
C ASP A 78 26.60 27.10 -3.87
N LEU A 79 26.73 25.80 -4.18
CA LEU A 79 26.25 24.66 -3.38
C LEU A 79 27.34 24.10 -2.46
#